data_AF-A0A8J5LI87-F1
#
_entry.id   AF-A0A8J5LI87-F1
#
_cell.length_a   1.000
_cell.length_b   1.000
_cell.length_c   1.000
_cell.angle_alpha   90.00
_cell.angle_beta   90.00
_cell.angle_gamma   90.00
#
_symmetry.space_group_name_H-M   'P 1'
#
loop_
_entity.id
_entity.type
_entity.pdbx_description
1 polymer ?
#
loop_
_entity_poly.entity_id
_entity_poly.type
_entity_poly.pdbx_seq_one_letter_code
_entity_poly.pdbx_strand_id
1 'polypeptide(L)'
;MATSDLPDLSQLSIDPVPSNAGNFRLLVPGPPENTSEFPTVPIHIVTSASQLPPEFLDPPADKQIVIGLDCEGIDLCREGALCVMQLALANAIYLVDAIDGHEALIQACKPALESTNILKVIHDCKRDSEALYFQYGIKLNSVFDTQIAYSLIEEHEGRKQSPNDYISFVALLADPRYCGVSYLEKEEVRDRLRQDPEFWTYRPMSEIMIRAAADDVRFLLHIYQKMMLKLNNKSLWHLALRGSLYCRCFCTNDNEYADWPSLPVLSANLFIFRQTRTLTWQLFSVLCYLEDLIAEGYSPEQEILSILNVPPGKMGRVIGKRGASIQSVKECCGAEIIIGGAKGPPDKVFIIGPVKQVRKAEALLRGQMLDF
;
A
#
# COMPACT_ATOMS: atom_id res chain seq x y z
N MET A 1 0.69 -46.33 53.43
CA MET A 1 0.83 -44.89 53.17
C MET A 1 2.15 -44.72 52.42
N ALA A 2 2.06 -44.28 51.17
CA ALA A 2 3.12 -44.40 50.17
C ALA A 2 4.36 -43.57 50.54
N THR A 3 5.51 -44.21 50.40
CA THR A 3 6.86 -43.65 50.44
C THR A 3 7.26 -43.12 49.06
N SER A 4 8.01 -42.03 49.09
CA SER A 4 8.63 -41.32 47.98
C SER A 4 9.76 -42.12 47.34
N ASP A 5 9.81 -42.18 46.00
CA ASP A 5 11.01 -42.50 45.24
C ASP A 5 11.07 -41.65 43.97
N LEU A 6 12.15 -40.87 43.84
CA LEU A 6 12.59 -40.15 42.64
C LEU A 6 13.34 -41.13 41.72
N PRO A 7 13.17 -41.09 40.39
CA PRO A 7 13.94 -41.96 39.51
C PRO A 7 15.30 -41.36 39.11
N ASP A 8 16.27 -42.27 39.07
CA ASP A 8 17.69 -42.18 38.72
C ASP A 8 17.92 -41.81 37.24
N LEU A 9 18.85 -40.89 36.98
CA LEU A 9 19.12 -40.26 35.66
C LEU A 9 20.33 -40.87 34.92
N SER A 10 20.71 -42.12 35.17
CA SER A 10 22.02 -42.64 34.72
C SER A 10 22.03 -43.85 33.78
N GLN A 11 20.93 -44.21 33.10
CA GLN A 11 20.89 -45.27 32.06
C GLN A 11 19.76 -44.92 31.05
N LEU A 12 19.86 -44.87 29.72
CA LEU A 12 20.74 -45.47 28.72
C LEU A 12 20.52 -44.79 27.33
N SER A 13 21.61 -44.69 26.56
CA SER A 13 21.79 -44.62 25.09
C SER A 13 20.99 -43.66 24.19
N ILE A 14 21.76 -42.79 23.53
CA ILE A 14 21.45 -42.06 22.30
C ILE A 14 21.44 -43.04 21.12
N ASP A 15 20.34 -43.08 20.37
CA ASP A 15 20.25 -43.65 19.02
C ASP A 15 19.64 -42.61 18.06
N PRO A 16 19.97 -42.64 16.75
CA PRO A 16 19.87 -41.49 15.86
C PRO A 16 18.43 -41.20 15.39
N VAL A 17 18.19 -39.91 15.13
CA VAL A 17 16.95 -39.34 14.57
C VAL A 17 16.57 -40.03 13.26
N PRO A 18 15.34 -40.57 13.11
CA PRO A 18 14.83 -40.92 11.80
C PRO A 18 14.41 -39.64 11.06
N SER A 19 15.01 -39.44 9.90
CA SER A 19 14.52 -38.53 8.86
C SER A 19 13.09 -38.92 8.47
N ASN A 20 12.11 -38.12 8.85
CA ASN A 20 10.83 -38.09 8.16
C ASN A 20 10.32 -36.66 8.13
N ALA A 21 10.20 -36.13 6.92
CA ALA A 21 9.54 -34.89 6.61
C ALA A 21 8.10 -34.96 7.13
N GLY A 22 7.88 -34.41 8.32
CA GLY A 22 6.56 -34.26 8.91
C GLY A 22 5.81 -33.17 8.17
N ASN A 23 4.81 -33.59 7.39
CA ASN A 23 3.73 -32.75 6.90
C ASN A 23 3.11 -31.97 8.08
N PHE A 24 3.51 -30.72 8.28
CA PHE A 24 2.74 -29.78 9.08
C PHE A 24 1.49 -29.41 8.30
N ARG A 25 0.44 -30.22 8.48
CA ARG A 25 -0.91 -29.89 8.06
C ARG A 25 -1.38 -28.75 8.98
N LEU A 26 -1.15 -27.51 8.56
CA LEU A 26 -1.93 -26.38 9.07
C LEU A 26 -3.39 -26.78 8.93
N LEU A 27 -4.14 -26.73 10.02
CA LEU A 27 -5.59 -26.83 9.96
C LEU A 27 -6.08 -25.56 9.27
N VAL A 28 -6.23 -25.66 7.95
CA VAL A 28 -6.82 -24.65 7.07
C VAL A 28 -8.34 -24.72 7.29
N PRO A 29 -8.99 -23.67 7.82
CA PRO A 29 -10.42 -23.53 7.62
C PRO A 29 -10.67 -23.42 6.11
N GLY A 30 -11.62 -24.19 5.58
CA GLY A 30 -12.04 -24.09 4.19
C GLY A 30 -12.49 -22.67 3.82
N PRO A 31 -12.61 -22.37 2.51
CA PRO A 31 -12.99 -21.03 2.07
C PRO A 31 -14.40 -20.66 2.57
N PRO A 32 -14.61 -19.40 2.99
CA PRO A 32 -15.94 -18.90 3.25
C PRO A 32 -16.81 -18.85 2.01
N GLU A 33 -18.01 -19.44 2.09
CA GLU A 33 -19.10 -19.24 1.14
C GLU A 33 -20.17 -18.31 1.75
N ASN A 34 -19.79 -17.17 2.34
CA ASN A 34 -20.67 -16.00 2.55
C ASN A 34 -19.96 -14.86 3.28
N THR A 35 -20.51 -13.65 3.17
CA THR A 35 -20.11 -12.43 3.91
C THR A 35 -20.15 -12.58 5.44
N SER A 36 -20.67 -13.69 5.97
CA SER A 36 -20.81 -14.02 7.40
C SER A 36 -19.54 -14.56 8.08
N GLU A 37 -18.42 -14.74 7.37
CA GLU A 37 -17.19 -15.34 7.93
C GLU A 37 -16.04 -14.35 8.17
N PHE A 38 -16.20 -13.06 7.85
CA PHE A 38 -15.21 -12.08 8.28
C PHE A 38 -15.44 -11.80 9.77
N PRO A 39 -14.44 -12.06 10.65
CA PRO A 39 -14.60 -11.79 12.06
C PRO A 39 -14.92 -10.30 12.25
N THR A 40 -16.03 -10.02 12.94
CA THR A 40 -16.37 -8.65 13.33
C THR A 40 -15.38 -8.21 14.39
N VAL A 41 -14.48 -7.31 14.01
CA VAL A 41 -13.53 -6.70 14.94
C VAL A 41 -14.14 -5.43 15.53
N PRO A 42 -13.84 -5.10 16.80
CA PRO A 42 -14.25 -3.83 17.39
C PRO A 42 -13.72 -2.64 16.59
N ILE A 43 -14.53 -1.58 16.53
CA ILE A 43 -14.18 -0.30 15.93
C ILE A 43 -13.99 0.71 17.06
N HIS A 44 -12.83 1.35 17.11
CA HIS A 44 -12.48 2.36 18.11
C HIS A 44 -12.36 3.73 17.45
N ILE A 45 -13.07 4.73 17.97
CA ILE A 45 -12.83 6.12 17.62
C ILE A 45 -11.72 6.63 18.53
N VAL A 46 -10.65 7.14 17.92
CA VAL A 46 -9.43 7.56 18.60
C VAL A 46 -9.34 9.08 18.51
N THR A 47 -9.39 9.73 19.67
CA THR A 47 -9.19 11.19 19.82
C THR A 47 -7.94 11.52 20.65
N SER A 48 -7.25 10.50 21.19
CA SER A 48 -5.99 10.64 21.90
C SER A 48 -5.04 9.50 21.57
N ALA A 49 -3.74 9.80 21.48
CA ALA A 49 -2.71 8.84 21.10
C ALA A 49 -2.68 7.62 22.04
N SER A 50 -2.99 7.79 23.33
CA SER A 50 -3.01 6.68 24.30
C SER A 50 -4.07 5.61 24.02
N GLN A 51 -5.01 5.86 23.10
CA GLN A 51 -6.02 4.88 22.67
C GLN A 51 -5.53 4.00 21.51
N LEU A 52 -4.36 4.32 20.92
CA LEU A 52 -3.72 3.51 19.90
C LEU A 52 -2.87 2.39 20.52
N PRO A 53 -2.66 1.28 19.80
CA PRO A 53 -1.77 0.21 20.24
C PRO A 53 -0.35 0.73 20.53
N PRO A 54 0.27 0.35 21.66
CA PRO A 54 1.64 0.76 21.97
C PRO A 54 2.63 0.37 20.88
N GLU A 55 2.48 -0.83 20.29
CA GLU A 55 3.33 -1.33 19.19
C GLU A 55 3.16 -0.57 17.87
N PHE A 56 2.09 0.22 17.74
CA PHE A 56 1.92 1.13 16.62
C PHE A 56 2.65 2.46 16.90
N LEU A 57 2.48 3.01 18.10
CA LEU A 57 3.13 4.28 18.49
C LEU A 57 4.65 4.17 18.63
N ASP A 58 5.13 3.02 19.10
CA ASP A 58 6.54 2.67 19.25
C ASP A 58 6.82 1.33 18.52
N PRO A 59 7.06 1.38 17.19
CA PRO A 59 7.25 0.18 16.39
C PRO A 59 8.46 -0.64 16.86
N PRO A 60 8.28 -1.91 17.24
CA PRO A 60 9.37 -2.77 17.68
C PRO A 60 10.37 -3.04 16.55
N ALA A 61 11.67 -3.00 16.87
CA ALA A 61 12.74 -3.21 15.90
C ALA A 61 12.85 -4.67 15.41
N ASP A 62 12.34 -5.63 16.17
CA ASP A 62 12.49 -7.08 15.98
C ASP A 62 11.20 -7.78 15.50
N LYS A 63 10.09 -7.05 15.41
CA LYS A 63 8.78 -7.58 15.00
C LYS A 63 8.24 -6.78 13.82
N GLN A 64 7.80 -7.51 12.80
CA GLN A 64 7.09 -6.92 11.67
C GLN A 64 5.59 -6.88 11.95
N ILE A 65 4.96 -5.74 11.67
CA ILE A 65 3.52 -5.53 11.83
C ILE A 65 2.94 -5.21 10.45
N VAL A 66 1.75 -5.72 10.16
CA VAL A 66 1.01 -5.40 8.93
C VAL A 66 -0.30 -4.76 9.32
N ILE A 67 -0.60 -3.60 8.76
CA ILE A 67 -1.84 -2.85 9.00
C ILE A 67 -2.51 -2.48 7.68
N GLY A 68 -3.83 -2.42 7.65
CA GLY A 68 -4.57 -1.70 6.61
C GLY A 68 -4.59 -0.21 6.94
N LEU A 69 -4.46 0.64 5.93
CA LEU A 69 -4.49 2.10 6.06
C LEU A 69 -5.30 2.70 4.92
N ASP A 70 -6.11 3.70 5.26
CA ASP A 70 -6.81 4.60 4.34
C ASP A 70 -6.92 5.98 5.00
N CYS A 71 -7.24 7.01 4.22
CA CYS A 71 -7.50 8.35 4.72
C CYS A 71 -8.72 8.97 4.04
N GLU A 72 -9.51 9.73 4.81
CA GLU A 72 -10.68 10.45 4.30
C GLU A 72 -10.72 11.89 4.79
N GLY A 73 -11.29 12.78 3.97
CA GLY A 73 -11.33 14.20 4.28
C GLY A 73 -11.92 15.08 3.18
N ILE A 74 -11.75 16.40 3.31
CA ILE A 74 -12.20 17.38 2.30
C ILE A 74 -11.12 17.51 1.24
N ASP A 75 -11.48 17.21 -0.02
CA ASP A 75 -10.58 17.27 -1.17
C ASP A 75 -9.17 16.77 -0.84
N LEU A 76 -9.11 15.56 -0.28
CA LEU A 76 -7.89 14.98 0.31
C LEU A 76 -6.70 15.08 -0.66
N CYS A 77 -5.84 16.06 -0.39
CA CYS A 77 -4.63 16.41 -1.13
C CYS A 77 -3.81 17.40 -0.29
N ARG A 78 -2.82 18.06 -0.90
CA ARG A 78 -1.96 19.03 -0.21
C ARG A 78 -2.68 20.25 0.38
N GLU A 79 -3.72 20.76 -0.29
CA GLU A 79 -4.47 21.98 0.10
C GLU A 79 -5.81 21.64 0.78
N GLY A 80 -6.18 20.36 0.80
CA GLY A 80 -7.38 19.87 1.46
C GLY A 80 -7.18 19.71 2.96
N ALA A 81 -8.03 18.88 3.57
CA ALA A 81 -7.93 18.56 4.98
C ALA A 81 -8.17 17.06 5.22
N LEU A 82 -7.23 16.40 5.92
CA LEU A 82 -7.43 15.09 6.50
C LEU A 82 -8.44 15.22 7.66
N CYS A 83 -9.51 14.41 7.64
CA CYS A 83 -10.52 14.41 8.69
C CYS A 83 -10.48 13.13 9.53
N VAL A 84 -10.20 11.99 8.91
CA VAL A 84 -10.07 10.70 9.59
C VAL A 84 -9.05 9.84 8.87
N MET A 85 -8.22 9.14 9.64
CA MET A 85 -7.32 8.10 9.15
C MET A 85 -7.74 6.75 9.73
N GLN A 86 -7.96 5.76 8.86
CA GLN A 86 -8.45 4.45 9.27
C GLN A 86 -7.29 3.45 9.35
N LEU A 87 -7.20 2.71 10.45
CA LEU A 87 -6.19 1.68 10.66
C LEU A 87 -6.87 0.34 10.92
N ALA A 88 -6.66 -0.64 10.07
CA ALA A 88 -7.08 -2.02 10.30
C ALA A 88 -5.92 -2.84 10.87
N LEU A 89 -6.07 -3.34 12.08
CA LEU A 89 -5.19 -4.33 12.69
C LEU A 89 -5.90 -5.68 12.76
N ALA A 90 -5.16 -6.75 13.07
CA ALA A 90 -5.70 -8.11 13.11
C ALA A 90 -6.89 -8.30 14.06
N ASN A 91 -7.01 -7.47 15.11
CA ASN A 91 -8.00 -7.61 16.16
C ASN A 91 -8.95 -6.40 16.32
N ALA A 92 -8.73 -5.30 15.59
CA ALA A 92 -9.49 -4.06 15.76
C ALA A 92 -9.32 -3.10 14.57
N ILE A 93 -10.30 -2.23 14.37
CA ILE A 93 -10.20 -1.07 13.48
C ILE A 93 -10.16 0.19 14.33
N TYR A 94 -9.22 1.09 14.03
CA TYR A 94 -9.09 2.38 14.70
C TYR A 94 -9.41 3.49 13.70
N LEU A 95 -10.38 4.34 14.04
CA LEU A 95 -10.71 5.55 13.30
C LEU A 95 -10.03 6.71 14.02
N VAL A 96 -8.86 7.10 13.52
CA VAL A 96 -8.04 8.18 14.07
C VAL A 96 -8.63 9.52 13.64
N ASP A 97 -9.24 10.22 14.60
CA ASP A 97 -9.98 11.45 14.37
C ASP A 97 -9.03 12.66 14.32
N ALA A 98 -8.72 13.12 13.11
CA ALA A 98 -7.82 14.26 12.92
C ALA A 98 -8.42 15.60 13.40
N ILE A 99 -9.75 15.67 13.54
CA ILE A 99 -10.47 16.89 13.93
C ILE A 99 -10.47 17.04 15.44
N ASP A 100 -11.04 16.07 16.15
CA ASP A 100 -11.14 16.11 17.63
C ASP A 100 -9.82 15.74 18.31
N GLY A 101 -8.99 14.90 17.67
CA GLY A 101 -7.64 14.58 18.16
C GLY A 101 -6.56 15.59 17.76
N HIS A 102 -6.90 16.53 16.87
CA HIS A 102 -6.04 17.57 16.35
C HIS A 102 -4.73 17.06 15.72
N GLU A 103 -3.83 17.98 15.36
CA GLU A 103 -2.54 17.68 14.76
C GLU A 103 -1.68 16.73 15.61
N ALA A 104 -1.70 16.89 16.93
CA ALA A 104 -0.89 16.09 17.85
C ALA A 104 -1.17 14.58 17.75
N LEU A 105 -2.43 14.19 17.52
CA LEU A 105 -2.79 12.79 17.31
C LEU A 105 -2.18 12.23 16.02
N ILE A 106 -2.28 12.97 14.92
CA ILE A 106 -1.71 12.53 13.64
C ILE A 106 -0.19 12.47 13.69
N GLN A 107 0.45 13.45 14.36
CA GLN A 107 1.90 13.43 14.59
C GLN A 107 2.34 12.24 15.45
N ALA A 108 1.52 11.79 16.41
CA ALA A 108 1.82 10.59 17.21
C ALA A 108 1.86 9.31 16.35
N CYS A 109 1.19 9.29 15.19
CA CYS A 109 1.23 8.17 14.24
C CYS A 109 2.48 8.18 13.34
N LYS A 110 3.24 9.29 13.31
CA LYS A 110 4.40 9.45 12.42
C LYS A 110 5.44 8.32 12.53
N PRO A 111 5.88 7.88 13.74
CA PRO A 111 6.82 6.77 13.86
C PRO A 111 6.34 5.50 13.13
N ALA A 112 5.04 5.19 13.22
CA ALA A 112 4.44 4.02 12.57
C ALA A 112 4.40 4.16 11.03
N LEU A 113 3.97 5.33 10.55
CA LEU A 113 3.73 5.60 9.14
C LEU A 113 5.05 5.69 8.36
N GLU A 114 6.12 6.18 8.98
CA GLU A 114 7.47 6.27 8.38
C GLU A 114 8.31 4.99 8.61
N SER A 115 7.90 4.11 9.52
CA SER A 115 8.65 2.89 9.87
C SER A 115 8.70 1.85 8.75
N THR A 116 9.86 1.21 8.60
CA THR A 116 10.06 0.03 7.76
C THR A 116 9.51 -1.25 8.39
N ASN A 117 9.33 -1.26 9.72
CA ASN A 117 8.87 -2.42 10.49
C ASN A 117 7.36 -2.58 10.47
N ILE A 118 6.63 -1.54 10.06
CA ILE A 118 5.18 -1.60 9.86
C ILE A 118 4.89 -1.50 8.36
N LEU A 119 4.35 -2.56 7.79
CA LEU A 119 3.87 -2.59 6.41
C LEU A 119 2.44 -2.02 6.36
N LYS A 120 2.23 -0.99 5.54
CA LYS A 120 0.93 -0.37 5.33
C LYS A 120 0.30 -0.92 4.05
N VAL A 121 -0.77 -1.70 4.20
CA VAL A 121 -1.60 -2.17 3.08
C VAL A 121 -2.61 -1.09 2.76
N ILE A 122 -2.58 -0.56 1.54
CA ILE A 122 -3.42 0.56 1.08
C ILE A 122 -3.97 0.23 -0.30
N HIS A 123 -5.05 0.87 -0.71
CA HIS A 123 -5.51 0.85 -2.09
C HIS A 123 -5.31 2.22 -2.73
N ASP A 124 -4.39 2.34 -3.69
CA ASP A 124 -4.04 3.60 -4.35
C ASP A 124 -3.57 4.72 -3.40
N CYS A 125 -2.39 4.51 -2.80
CA CYS A 125 -1.85 5.37 -1.73
C CYS A 125 -1.47 6.82 -2.10
N LYS A 126 -1.59 7.22 -3.36
CA LYS A 126 -1.00 8.48 -3.87
C LYS A 126 -1.56 9.73 -3.17
N ARG A 127 -2.86 9.76 -2.87
CA ARG A 127 -3.52 10.92 -2.24
C ARG A 127 -3.38 10.92 -0.73
N ASP A 128 -3.43 9.76 -0.11
CA ASP A 128 -3.14 9.60 1.32
C ASP A 128 -1.73 10.11 1.62
N SER A 129 -0.76 9.70 0.80
CA SER A 129 0.63 10.12 0.95
C SER A 129 0.80 11.63 0.75
N GLU A 130 0.15 12.23 -0.25
CA GLU A 130 0.20 13.67 -0.48
C GLU A 130 -0.37 14.47 0.70
N ALA A 131 -1.52 14.06 1.24
CA ALA A 131 -2.14 14.71 2.38
C ALA A 131 -1.27 14.59 3.64
N LEU A 132 -0.80 13.37 3.96
CA LEU A 132 0.10 13.12 5.10
C LEU A 132 1.39 13.94 5.01
N TYR A 133 1.97 14.06 3.80
CA TYR A 133 3.22 14.78 3.59
C TYR A 133 3.05 16.30 3.71
N PHE A 134 2.09 16.91 3.02
CA PHE A 134 1.95 18.37 3.02
C PHE A 134 1.26 18.93 4.26
N GLN A 135 0.31 18.20 4.84
CA GLN A 135 -0.43 18.68 6.00
C GLN A 135 0.28 18.36 7.33
N TYR A 136 1.08 17.28 7.39
CA TYR A 136 1.70 16.81 8.64
C TYR A 136 3.20 16.53 8.53
N GLY A 137 3.81 16.66 7.35
CA GLY A 137 5.23 16.36 7.16
C GLY A 137 5.57 14.88 7.34
N ILE A 138 4.61 13.97 7.12
CA ILE A 138 4.78 12.52 7.29
C ILE A 138 5.11 11.87 5.95
N LYS A 139 6.22 11.15 5.88
CA LYS A 139 6.68 10.43 4.68
C LYS A 139 6.30 8.97 4.75
N LEU A 140 5.13 8.65 4.20
CA LEU A 140 4.63 7.28 4.15
C LEU A 140 5.68 6.34 3.50
N ASN A 141 5.99 5.26 4.19
CA ASN A 141 7.06 4.32 3.81
C ASN A 141 6.60 2.88 3.97
N SER A 142 7.24 1.89 3.35
CA SER A 142 6.85 0.46 3.47
C SER A 142 5.36 0.23 3.16
N VAL A 143 4.97 0.49 1.93
CA VAL A 143 3.58 0.38 1.45
C VAL A 143 3.40 -0.83 0.55
N PHE A 144 2.36 -1.61 0.83
CA PHE A 144 1.78 -2.60 -0.07
C PHE A 144 0.53 -1.98 -0.72
N ASP A 145 0.65 -1.53 -1.97
CA ASP A 145 -0.49 -0.98 -2.70
C ASP A 145 -1.25 -2.10 -3.43
N THR A 146 -2.49 -2.35 -3.00
CA THR A 146 -3.32 -3.43 -3.55
C THR A 146 -3.70 -3.20 -5.02
N GLN A 147 -3.76 -1.95 -5.50
CA GLN A 147 -4.02 -1.65 -6.91
C GLN A 147 -2.81 -2.03 -7.77
N ILE A 148 -1.60 -1.69 -7.31
CA ILE A 148 -0.35 -2.09 -7.97
C ILE A 148 -0.20 -3.62 -7.95
N ALA A 149 -0.44 -4.24 -6.80
CA ALA A 149 -0.37 -5.69 -6.63
C ALA A 149 -1.33 -6.41 -7.59
N TYR A 150 -2.56 -5.92 -7.74
CA TYR A 150 -3.52 -6.45 -8.69
C TYR A 150 -2.98 -6.39 -10.12
N SER A 151 -2.50 -5.23 -10.59
CA SER A 151 -1.96 -5.11 -11.96
C SER A 151 -0.78 -6.03 -12.22
N LEU A 152 0.13 -6.19 -11.24
CA LEU A 152 1.25 -7.14 -11.34
C LEU A 152 0.78 -8.60 -11.36
N ILE A 153 -0.34 -8.90 -10.69
CA ILE A 153 -0.95 -10.24 -10.72
C ILE A 153 -1.51 -10.55 -12.11
N GLU A 154 -2.22 -9.58 -12.69
CA GLU A 154 -2.83 -9.70 -14.01
C GLU A 154 -1.78 -9.86 -15.12
N GLU A 155 -0.69 -9.09 -15.03
CA GLU A 155 0.44 -9.18 -15.95
C GLU A 155 1.09 -10.58 -15.92
N HIS A 156 1.35 -11.14 -14.73
CA HIS A 156 1.96 -12.47 -14.63
C HIS A 156 1.02 -13.59 -15.11
N GLU A 157 -0.30 -13.40 -14.99
CA GLU A 157 -1.32 -14.33 -15.50
C GLU A 157 -1.57 -14.16 -17.01
N GLY A 158 -0.77 -13.30 -17.68
CA GLY A 158 -0.81 -13.10 -19.14
C GLY A 158 -2.01 -12.28 -19.61
N ARG A 159 -2.75 -11.63 -18.69
CA ARG A 159 -3.85 -10.75 -19.05
C ARG A 159 -3.30 -9.37 -19.36
N LYS A 160 -3.48 -8.93 -20.61
CA LYS A 160 -3.09 -7.60 -21.04
C LYS A 160 -4.05 -6.59 -20.43
N GLN A 161 -3.59 -5.82 -19.46
CA GLN A 161 -4.27 -4.62 -19.00
C GLN A 161 -3.96 -3.45 -19.91
N SER A 162 -4.95 -2.60 -20.15
CA SER A 162 -4.67 -1.30 -20.75
C SER A 162 -3.98 -0.40 -19.70
N PRO A 163 -3.13 0.57 -20.08
CA PRO A 163 -2.48 1.50 -19.15
C PRO A 163 -3.43 2.38 -18.32
N ASN A 164 -4.74 2.23 -18.49
CA ASN A 164 -5.78 3.00 -17.80
C ASN A 164 -6.82 2.09 -17.11
N ASP A 165 -6.59 0.78 -17.09
CA ASP A 165 -7.48 -0.22 -16.50
C ASP A 165 -7.14 -0.43 -15.02
N TYR A 166 -7.27 0.62 -14.22
CA TYR A 166 -7.06 0.55 -12.78
C TYR A 166 -8.28 -0.07 -12.12
N ILE A 167 -8.07 -1.14 -11.34
CA ILE A 167 -9.14 -1.70 -10.54
C ILE A 167 -9.49 -0.74 -9.39
N SER A 168 -10.78 -0.44 -9.23
CA SER A 168 -11.26 0.28 -8.06
C SER A 168 -11.33 -0.64 -6.85
N PHE A 169 -11.27 -0.09 -5.64
CA PHE A 169 -11.38 -0.89 -4.42
C PHE A 169 -12.66 -1.74 -4.38
N VAL A 170 -13.79 -1.18 -4.82
CA VAL A 170 -15.07 -1.94 -4.87
C VAL A 170 -15.02 -3.07 -5.89
N ALA A 171 -14.46 -2.85 -7.07
CA ALA A 171 -14.28 -3.92 -8.05
C ALA A 171 -13.34 -5.01 -7.52
N LEU A 172 -12.29 -4.63 -6.78
CA LEU A 172 -11.37 -5.56 -6.14
C LEU A 172 -12.04 -6.40 -5.05
N LEU A 173 -12.93 -5.79 -4.24
CA LEU A 173 -13.74 -6.53 -3.26
C LEU A 173 -14.73 -7.50 -3.92
N ALA A 174 -15.35 -7.08 -5.03
CA ALA A 174 -16.30 -7.90 -5.76
C ALA A 174 -15.63 -9.10 -6.47
N ASP A 175 -14.31 -9.03 -6.71
CA ASP A 175 -13.58 -10.11 -7.37
C ASP A 175 -13.54 -11.37 -6.46
N PRO A 176 -14.09 -12.51 -6.93
CA PRO A 176 -14.19 -13.75 -6.16
C PRO A 176 -12.83 -14.38 -5.82
N ARG A 177 -11.74 -13.95 -6.47
CA ARG A 177 -10.38 -14.43 -6.16
C ARG A 177 -9.87 -13.87 -4.83
N TYR A 178 -10.44 -12.77 -4.33
CA TYR A 178 -10.01 -12.11 -3.11
C TYR A 178 -11.10 -12.13 -2.03
N CYS A 179 -12.21 -11.44 -2.27
CA CYS A 179 -13.29 -11.30 -1.29
C CYS A 179 -14.63 -11.85 -1.82
N GLY A 180 -14.95 -11.65 -3.10
CA GLY A 180 -16.26 -12.03 -3.65
C GLY A 180 -17.44 -11.29 -3.01
N VAL A 181 -17.17 -10.13 -2.39
CA VAL A 181 -18.18 -9.35 -1.67
C VAL A 181 -18.72 -8.28 -2.60
N SER A 182 -19.98 -8.42 -3.00
CA SER A 182 -20.69 -7.41 -3.77
C SER A 182 -21.18 -6.30 -2.85
N TYR A 183 -20.58 -5.12 -2.97
CA TYR A 183 -20.87 -3.96 -2.13
C TYR A 183 -21.99 -3.06 -2.70
N LEU A 184 -23.10 -3.66 -3.13
CA LEU A 184 -24.24 -2.91 -3.70
C LEU A 184 -24.84 -1.92 -2.70
N GLU A 185 -24.80 -2.24 -1.40
CA GLU A 185 -25.34 -1.38 -0.34
C GLU A 185 -24.50 -0.11 -0.08
N LYS A 186 -23.28 0.03 -0.64
CA LYS A 186 -22.46 1.26 -0.52
C LYS A 186 -22.77 2.34 -1.56
N GLU A 187 -23.50 2.07 -2.65
CA GLU A 187 -23.74 3.12 -3.66
C GLU A 187 -24.52 4.30 -3.08
N GLU A 188 -25.57 4.06 -2.30
CA GLU A 188 -26.36 5.13 -1.67
C GLU A 188 -25.56 5.93 -0.64
N VAL A 189 -24.71 5.26 0.15
CA VAL A 189 -23.82 5.91 1.12
C VAL A 189 -22.77 6.74 0.39
N ARG A 190 -22.13 6.18 -0.65
CA ARG A 190 -21.13 6.88 -1.48
C ARG A 190 -21.73 8.03 -2.27
N ASP A 191 -22.99 7.94 -2.69
CA ASP A 191 -23.68 9.05 -3.34
C ASP A 191 -23.96 10.18 -2.36
N ARG A 192 -24.28 9.88 -1.10
CA ARG A 192 -24.32 10.90 -0.04
C ARG A 192 -22.94 11.51 0.24
N LEU A 193 -21.88 10.68 0.30
CA LEU A 193 -20.50 11.18 0.42
C LEU A 193 -20.14 12.15 -0.72
N ARG A 194 -20.61 11.89 -1.94
CA ARG A 194 -20.35 12.74 -3.11
C ARG A 194 -21.16 14.04 -3.13
N GLN A 195 -22.34 14.05 -2.49
CA GLN A 195 -23.23 15.21 -2.46
C GLN A 195 -22.81 16.24 -1.41
N ASP A 196 -22.13 15.80 -0.36
CA ASP A 196 -21.68 16.65 0.73
C ASP A 196 -20.15 16.65 0.84
N PRO A 197 -19.48 17.66 0.27
CA PRO A 197 -18.02 17.80 0.36
C PRO A 197 -17.49 17.89 1.79
N GLU A 198 -18.32 18.32 2.76
CA GLU A 198 -17.95 18.50 4.16
C GLU A 198 -18.31 17.28 5.02
N PHE A 199 -18.81 16.20 4.42
CA PHE A 199 -19.31 15.01 5.13
C PHE A 199 -18.38 14.50 6.23
N TRP A 200 -17.07 14.46 5.96
CA TRP A 200 -16.07 13.94 6.90
C TRP A 200 -15.73 14.90 8.05
N THR A 201 -16.19 16.15 7.99
CA THR A 201 -15.93 17.18 9.01
C THR A 201 -16.84 17.10 10.22
N TYR A 202 -18.03 16.53 10.08
CA TYR A 202 -19.05 16.60 11.14
C TYR A 202 -18.66 15.78 12.37
N ARG A 203 -18.94 16.34 13.56
CA ARG A 203 -18.70 15.69 14.85
C ARG A 203 -19.91 15.80 15.79
N PRO A 204 -20.19 14.77 16.61
CA PRO A 204 -19.50 13.46 16.66
C PRO A 204 -19.75 12.65 15.37
N MET A 205 -18.85 11.71 15.04
CA MET A 205 -19.02 10.88 13.84
C MET A 205 -20.35 10.12 13.89
N SER A 206 -21.14 10.21 12.82
CA SER A 206 -22.37 9.46 12.70
C SER A 206 -22.09 7.96 12.51
N GLU A 207 -23.07 7.09 12.78
CA GLU A 207 -22.93 5.65 12.55
C GLU A 207 -22.59 5.32 11.09
N ILE A 208 -23.13 6.10 10.15
CA ILE A 208 -22.85 5.95 8.71
C ILE A 208 -21.39 6.27 8.41
N MET A 209 -20.82 7.34 9.00
CA MET A 209 -19.40 7.68 8.86
C MET A 209 -18.51 6.57 9.40
N ILE A 210 -18.81 6.08 10.60
CA ILE A 210 -18.03 5.03 11.28
C ILE A 210 -18.03 3.75 10.43
N ARG A 211 -19.20 3.33 9.94
CA ARG A 211 -19.33 2.14 9.10
C ARG A 211 -18.62 2.31 7.77
N ALA A 212 -18.83 3.44 7.09
CA ALA A 212 -18.21 3.72 5.80
C ALA A 212 -16.68 3.67 5.88
N ALA A 213 -16.10 4.41 6.85
CA ALA A 213 -14.67 4.48 7.09
C ALA A 213 -14.08 3.10 7.45
N ALA A 214 -14.72 2.36 8.37
CA ALA A 214 -14.23 1.04 8.75
C ALA A 214 -14.24 0.06 7.55
N ASP A 215 -15.24 0.16 6.69
CA ASP A 215 -15.39 -0.72 5.52
C ASP A 215 -14.31 -0.49 4.46
N ASP A 216 -13.69 0.69 4.38
CA ASP A 216 -12.61 0.98 3.43
C ASP A 216 -11.27 0.29 3.80
N VAL A 217 -11.08 -0.07 5.08
CA VAL A 217 -9.87 -0.81 5.53
C VAL A 217 -10.11 -2.25 5.98
N ARG A 218 -11.35 -2.62 6.33
CA ARG A 218 -11.68 -3.93 6.95
C ARG A 218 -11.14 -5.13 6.17
N PHE A 219 -11.20 -5.05 4.84
CA PHE A 219 -10.84 -6.17 3.96
C PHE A 219 -9.39 -6.13 3.47
N LEU A 220 -8.65 -5.04 3.72
CA LEU A 220 -7.30 -4.85 3.17
C LEU A 220 -6.34 -5.97 3.63
N LEU A 221 -6.36 -6.34 4.91
CA LEU A 221 -5.49 -7.40 5.42
C LEU A 221 -5.79 -8.77 4.81
N HIS A 222 -7.06 -9.07 4.57
CA HIS A 222 -7.47 -10.31 3.91
C HIS A 222 -7.09 -10.31 2.42
N ILE A 223 -7.33 -9.20 1.71
CA ILE A 223 -6.90 -9.03 0.31
C ILE A 223 -5.38 -9.19 0.21
N TYR A 224 -4.63 -8.55 1.10
CA TYR A 224 -3.18 -8.68 1.18
C TYR A 224 -2.76 -10.14 1.31
N GLN A 225 -3.35 -10.91 2.23
CA GLN A 225 -3.06 -12.34 2.37
C GLN A 225 -3.32 -13.12 1.08
N LYS A 226 -4.44 -12.86 0.40
CA LYS A 226 -4.78 -13.52 -0.87
C LYS A 226 -3.83 -13.14 -2.01
N MET A 227 -3.45 -11.87 -2.12
CA MET A 227 -2.50 -11.37 -3.13
C MET A 227 -1.10 -11.91 -2.90
N MET A 228 -0.64 -11.98 -1.64
CA MET A 228 0.67 -12.51 -1.31
C MET A 228 0.85 -13.99 -1.71
N LEU A 229 -0.23 -14.76 -1.80
CA LEU A 229 -0.18 -16.14 -2.30
C LEU A 229 0.01 -16.22 -3.83
N LYS A 230 -0.24 -15.12 -4.55
CA LYS A 230 -0.21 -15.04 -6.02
C LYS A 230 1.06 -14.35 -6.51
N LEU A 231 1.57 -13.37 -5.76
CA LEU A 231 2.75 -12.59 -6.13
C LEU A 231 4.02 -13.45 -6.06
N ASN A 232 4.77 -13.49 -7.16
CA ASN A 232 6.12 -14.03 -7.17
C ASN A 232 7.14 -12.96 -6.69
N ASN A 233 8.39 -13.39 -6.47
CA ASN A 233 9.45 -12.53 -5.95
C ASN A 233 9.73 -11.30 -6.83
N LYS A 234 9.67 -11.44 -8.16
CA LYS A 234 9.84 -10.31 -9.09
C LYS A 234 8.70 -9.30 -8.91
N SER A 235 7.45 -9.76 -8.86
CA SER A 235 6.28 -8.90 -8.63
C SER A 235 6.35 -8.23 -7.26
N LEU A 236 6.81 -8.92 -6.21
CA LEU A 236 7.01 -8.32 -4.88
C LEU A 236 8.02 -7.18 -4.90
N TRP A 237 9.14 -7.34 -5.62
CA TRP A 237 10.11 -6.26 -5.77
C TRP A 237 9.53 -5.06 -6.52
N HIS A 238 8.88 -5.29 -7.66
CA HIS A 238 8.23 -4.22 -8.42
C HIS A 238 7.15 -3.51 -7.60
N LEU A 239 6.39 -4.26 -6.79
CA LEU A 239 5.40 -3.71 -5.88
C LEU A 239 6.02 -2.77 -4.84
N ALA A 240 7.12 -3.20 -4.19
CA ALA A 240 7.81 -2.36 -3.21
C ALA A 240 8.40 -1.08 -3.85
N LEU A 241 9.00 -1.20 -5.03
CA LEU A 241 9.53 -0.06 -5.78
C LEU A 241 8.40 0.90 -6.18
N ARG A 242 7.35 0.40 -6.85
CA ARG A 242 6.22 1.24 -7.28
C ARG A 242 5.43 1.82 -6.13
N GLY A 243 5.25 1.09 -5.03
CA GLY A 243 4.65 1.64 -3.81
C GLY A 243 5.43 2.83 -3.28
N SER A 244 6.78 2.75 -3.28
CA SER A 244 7.65 3.87 -2.91
C SER A 244 7.54 5.05 -3.89
N LEU A 245 7.44 4.79 -5.20
CA LEU A 245 7.25 5.82 -6.22
C LEU A 245 5.85 6.45 -6.14
N TYR A 246 4.80 5.70 -5.79
CA TYR A 246 3.45 6.19 -5.57
C TYR A 246 3.36 7.08 -4.34
N CYS A 247 4.02 6.71 -3.22
CA CYS A 247 4.08 7.59 -2.04
C CYS A 247 4.78 8.93 -2.35
N ARG A 248 5.79 8.90 -3.23
CA ARG A 248 6.45 10.12 -3.71
C ARG A 248 5.64 10.86 -4.76
N CYS A 249 4.70 10.19 -5.43
CA CYS A 249 3.84 10.79 -6.43
C CYS A 249 3.05 11.92 -5.77
N PHE A 250 2.99 13.07 -6.44
CA PHE A 250 2.46 14.33 -5.91
C PHE A 250 3.26 14.96 -4.74
N CYS A 251 4.08 14.24 -3.98
CA CYS A 251 4.91 14.79 -2.90
C CYS A 251 6.15 15.60 -3.37
N THR A 252 6.00 16.42 -4.41
CA THR A 252 7.11 17.16 -5.03
C THR A 252 7.63 18.25 -4.10
N ASN A 253 8.94 18.29 -3.91
CA ASN A 253 9.67 19.35 -3.23
C ASN A 253 10.91 19.74 -4.08
N ASP A 254 11.64 20.78 -3.65
CA ASP A 254 12.81 21.27 -4.39
C ASP A 254 14.09 20.45 -4.13
N ASN A 255 14.04 19.45 -3.25
CA ASN A 255 15.23 18.69 -2.82
C ASN A 255 15.41 17.34 -3.54
N GLU A 256 14.68 17.10 -4.63
CA GLU A 256 14.73 15.86 -5.41
C GLU A 256 14.50 14.58 -4.56
N TYR A 257 13.65 14.67 -3.53
CA TYR A 257 13.37 13.60 -2.58
C TYR A 257 14.59 13.15 -1.74
N ALA A 258 15.58 14.02 -1.54
CA ALA A 258 16.78 13.69 -0.76
C ALA A 258 16.48 13.30 0.70
N ASP A 259 15.35 13.78 1.23
CA ASP A 259 14.90 13.52 2.58
C ASP A 259 13.90 12.36 2.68
N TRP A 260 13.58 11.68 1.57
CA TRP A 260 12.74 10.50 1.55
C TRP A 260 13.55 9.22 1.78
N PRO A 261 12.95 8.17 2.40
CA PRO A 261 13.59 6.86 2.52
C PRO A 261 14.07 6.38 1.15
N SER A 262 15.30 5.88 1.05
CA SER A 262 15.87 5.44 -0.22
C SER A 262 14.97 4.43 -0.91
N LEU A 263 14.86 4.52 -2.25
CA LEU A 263 14.11 3.53 -3.02
C LEU A 263 14.71 2.13 -2.77
N PRO A 264 13.89 1.07 -2.80
CA PRO A 264 14.40 -0.30 -2.65
C PRO A 264 15.47 -0.59 -3.71
N VAL A 265 16.75 -0.63 -3.29
CA VAL A 265 17.86 -0.99 -4.18
C VAL A 265 18.08 -2.49 -4.08
N LEU A 266 18.29 -3.17 -5.22
CA LEU A 266 18.61 -4.61 -5.25
C LEU A 266 19.72 -4.99 -4.25
N SER A 267 20.73 -4.13 -4.08
CA SER A 267 21.90 -4.39 -3.22
C SER A 267 21.78 -3.85 -1.78
N ALA A 268 20.99 -2.80 -1.51
CA ALA A 268 20.86 -2.23 -0.15
C ALA A 268 19.94 -3.06 0.75
N ASN A 269 19.01 -3.80 0.14
CA ASN A 269 18.25 -4.85 0.81
C ASN A 269 19.12 -6.06 1.23
N LEU A 270 20.40 -6.10 0.81
CA LEU A 270 21.37 -7.10 1.21
C LEU A 270 22.12 -6.72 2.51
N PHE A 271 22.22 -5.43 2.86
CA PHE A 271 23.09 -4.94 3.94
C PHE A 271 22.35 -4.54 5.22
N ILE A 272 21.18 -3.91 5.12
CA ILE A 272 20.31 -3.62 6.28
C ILE A 272 19.80 -4.94 6.92
N PHE A 273 19.67 -5.99 6.12
CA PHE A 273 19.01 -7.24 6.51
C PHE A 273 19.96 -8.32 7.04
N ARG A 274 21.28 -8.06 7.06
CA ARG A 274 22.29 -8.93 7.70
C ARG A 274 22.25 -8.90 9.23
N GLN A 275 21.54 -7.94 9.84
CA GLN A 275 21.63 -7.67 11.28
C GLN A 275 20.47 -8.24 12.13
N THR A 276 19.32 -8.58 11.55
CA THR A 276 18.14 -9.06 12.28
C THR A 276 17.93 -10.57 12.06
N ARG A 277 18.22 -11.38 13.08
CA ARG A 277 18.18 -12.86 13.08
C ARG A 277 16.76 -13.48 13.15
N THR A 278 15.75 -12.79 12.66
CA THR A 278 14.35 -13.25 12.71
C THR A 278 13.70 -12.99 11.36
N LEU A 279 13.48 -14.06 10.59
CA LEU A 279 12.78 -13.98 9.31
C LEU A 279 11.38 -14.57 9.43
N THR A 280 10.42 -13.92 8.76
CA THR A 280 9.20 -14.56 8.27
C THR A 280 9.48 -15.14 6.87
N TRP A 281 8.80 -16.25 6.53
CA TRP A 281 9.03 -17.05 5.30
C TRP A 281 8.96 -16.24 3.98
N GLN A 282 8.18 -15.16 3.92
CA GLN A 282 8.02 -14.33 2.72
C GLN A 282 9.27 -13.53 2.35
N LEU A 283 10.04 -13.07 3.34
CA LEU A 283 11.29 -12.33 3.09
C LEU A 283 12.45 -13.26 2.74
N PHE A 284 12.45 -14.50 3.26
CA PHE A 284 13.44 -15.52 2.90
C PHE A 284 13.36 -15.92 1.42
N SER A 285 12.14 -16.08 0.86
CA SER A 285 11.95 -16.41 -0.56
C SER A 285 12.43 -15.30 -1.51
N VAL A 286 12.16 -14.03 -1.19
CA VAL A 286 12.57 -12.89 -2.03
C VAL A 286 14.08 -12.68 -1.98
N LEU A 287 14.70 -12.90 -0.83
CA LEU A 287 16.15 -12.79 -0.65
C LEU A 287 16.93 -13.90 -1.37
N CYS A 288 16.53 -15.17 -1.23
CA CYS A 288 17.16 -16.28 -1.98
C CYS A 288 17.05 -16.07 -3.50
N TYR A 289 15.91 -15.56 -3.97
CA TYR A 289 15.72 -15.31 -5.40
C TYR A 289 16.44 -14.08 -5.95
N LEU A 290 16.71 -13.05 -5.13
CA LEU A 290 17.55 -11.93 -5.58
C LEU A 290 19.01 -12.36 -5.73
N GLU A 291 19.49 -13.27 -4.87
CA GLU A 291 20.78 -13.94 -5.05
C GLU A 291 20.79 -14.81 -6.32
N ASP A 292 19.73 -15.59 -6.56
CA ASP A 292 19.59 -16.41 -7.77
C ASP A 292 19.46 -15.54 -9.05
N LEU A 293 18.67 -14.47 -9.05
CA LEU A 293 18.51 -13.56 -10.19
C LEU A 293 19.82 -12.83 -10.55
N ILE A 294 20.57 -12.38 -9.54
CA ILE A 294 21.88 -11.77 -9.75
C ILE A 294 22.87 -12.83 -10.26
N ALA A 295 22.80 -14.06 -9.74
CA ALA A 295 23.60 -15.19 -10.22
C ALA A 295 23.24 -15.63 -11.65
N GLU A 296 21.98 -15.47 -12.06
CA GLU A 296 21.45 -15.71 -13.41
C GLU A 296 21.69 -14.53 -14.38
N GLY A 297 22.32 -13.44 -13.93
CA GLY A 297 22.64 -12.27 -14.77
C GLY A 297 21.44 -11.35 -15.06
N TYR A 298 20.36 -11.46 -14.28
CA TYR A 298 19.19 -10.59 -14.41
C TYR A 298 19.45 -9.22 -13.78
N SER A 299 19.39 -8.17 -14.60
CA SER A 299 19.36 -6.77 -14.15
C SER A 299 17.95 -6.23 -14.38
N PRO A 300 17.07 -6.19 -13.36
CA PRO A 300 15.76 -5.55 -13.50
C PRO A 300 15.94 -4.11 -14.00
N GLU A 301 15.20 -3.71 -15.03
CA GLU A 301 15.26 -2.32 -15.48
C GLU A 301 14.75 -1.42 -14.34
N GLN A 302 15.61 -0.52 -13.86
CA GLN A 302 15.27 0.40 -12.79
C GLN A 302 14.09 1.29 -13.23
N GLU A 303 13.00 1.27 -12.47
CA GLU A 303 11.91 2.22 -12.65
C GLU A 303 12.20 3.52 -11.91
N ILE A 304 11.78 4.63 -12.50
CA ILE A 304 11.97 5.98 -11.96
C ILE A 304 10.64 6.74 -11.96
N LEU A 305 10.54 7.76 -11.11
CA LEU A 305 9.53 8.81 -11.19
C LEU A 305 10.15 10.04 -11.84
N SER A 306 9.61 10.49 -12.97
CA SER A 306 9.94 11.78 -13.57
C SER A 306 8.77 12.75 -13.48
N ILE A 307 9.08 14.02 -13.27
CA ILE A 307 8.12 15.10 -13.16
C ILE A 307 8.35 16.07 -14.31
N LEU A 308 7.35 16.21 -15.17
CA LEU A 308 7.35 17.12 -16.28
C LEU A 308 6.49 18.35 -15.95
N ASN A 309 7.12 19.52 -15.90
CA ASN A 309 6.41 20.80 -15.80
C ASN A 309 5.74 21.13 -17.14
N VAL A 310 4.47 21.50 -17.07
CA VAL A 310 3.62 21.87 -18.20
C VAL A 310 3.39 23.38 -18.16
N PRO A 311 3.79 24.12 -19.20
CA PRO A 311 3.58 25.57 -19.23
C PRO A 311 2.08 25.94 -19.13
N PRO A 312 1.76 27.12 -18.56
CA PRO A 312 0.38 27.57 -18.43
C PRO A 312 -0.39 27.49 -19.76
N GLY A 313 -1.61 26.94 -19.70
CA GLY A 313 -2.48 26.77 -20.88
C GLY A 313 -2.13 25.59 -21.80
N LYS A 314 -1.03 24.86 -21.57
CA LYS A 314 -0.60 23.74 -22.42
C LYS A 314 -1.15 22.37 -21.99
N MET A 315 -1.67 22.25 -20.77
CA MET A 315 -2.21 20.97 -20.26
C MET A 315 -3.32 20.39 -21.16
N GLY A 316 -4.16 21.25 -21.76
CA GLY A 316 -5.18 20.81 -22.72
C GLY A 316 -4.60 20.12 -23.96
N ARG A 317 -3.39 20.49 -24.39
CA ARG A 317 -2.69 19.82 -25.53
C ARG A 317 -2.10 18.47 -25.11
N VAL A 318 -1.56 18.40 -23.90
CA VAL A 318 -1.06 17.15 -23.31
C VAL A 318 -2.17 16.11 -23.20
N ILE A 319 -3.32 16.51 -22.63
CA ILE A 319 -4.48 15.62 -22.46
C ILE A 319 -5.12 15.31 -23.82
N GLY A 320 -5.28 16.33 -24.66
CA GLY A 320 -6.01 16.25 -25.91
C GLY A 320 -7.52 16.12 -25.73
N LYS A 321 -8.26 16.18 -26.83
CA LYS A 321 -9.73 16.09 -26.82
C LYS A 321 -10.18 14.74 -26.23
N ARG A 322 -10.93 14.77 -25.13
CA ARG A 322 -11.40 13.59 -24.38
C ARG A 322 -10.26 12.64 -23.93
N GLY A 323 -9.05 13.16 -23.71
CA GLY A 323 -7.91 12.33 -23.29
C GLY A 323 -7.24 11.52 -24.41
N ALA A 324 -7.63 11.70 -25.68
CA ALA A 324 -7.11 10.89 -26.79
C ALA A 324 -5.58 11.03 -26.98
N SER A 325 -5.04 12.23 -26.74
CA SER A 325 -3.60 12.50 -26.90
C SER A 325 -2.80 11.78 -25.83
N ILE A 326 -3.17 11.95 -24.56
CA ILE A 326 -2.47 11.30 -23.45
C ILE A 326 -2.60 9.77 -23.52
N GLN A 327 -3.75 9.26 -23.95
CA GLN A 327 -3.96 7.83 -24.14
C GLN A 327 -3.03 7.26 -25.22
N SER A 328 -2.90 7.95 -26.35
CA SER A 328 -1.96 7.55 -27.41
C SER A 328 -0.51 7.57 -26.93
N VAL A 329 -0.12 8.55 -26.10
CA VAL A 329 1.22 8.58 -25.50
C VAL A 329 1.43 7.38 -24.59
N LYS A 330 0.50 7.11 -23.65
CA LYS A 330 0.55 5.96 -22.73
C LYS A 330 0.75 4.64 -23.49
N GLU A 331 -0.07 4.41 -24.51
CA GLU A 331 0.02 3.21 -25.36
C GLU A 331 1.35 3.11 -26.12
N CYS A 332 1.91 4.25 -26.55
CA CYS A 332 3.16 4.27 -27.29
C CYS A 332 4.38 4.07 -26.40
N CYS A 333 4.42 4.64 -25.20
CA CYS A 333 5.60 4.60 -24.33
C CYS A 333 5.65 3.39 -23.40
N GLY A 334 4.51 2.85 -22.99
CA GLY A 334 4.43 1.78 -21.98
C GLY A 334 4.66 2.25 -20.54
N ALA A 335 5.10 3.50 -20.33
CA ALA A 335 5.21 4.12 -19.02
C ALA A 335 3.82 4.51 -18.48
N GLU A 336 3.69 4.46 -17.16
CA GLU A 336 2.54 5.02 -16.47
C GLU A 336 2.63 6.55 -16.48
N ILE A 337 1.54 7.22 -16.86
CA ILE A 337 1.46 8.67 -16.90
C ILE A 337 0.26 9.13 -16.09
N ILE A 338 0.54 9.97 -15.09
CA ILE A 338 -0.44 10.49 -14.14
C ILE A 338 -0.43 12.01 -14.26
N ILE A 339 -1.62 12.60 -14.42
CA ILE A 339 -1.79 14.05 -14.53
C ILE A 339 -2.19 14.57 -13.14
N GLY A 340 -1.56 15.64 -12.65
CA GLY A 340 -1.92 16.24 -11.36
C GLY A 340 -3.39 16.70 -11.32
N GLY A 341 -3.86 17.33 -12.39
CA GLY A 341 -5.27 17.67 -12.60
C GLY A 341 -5.82 18.65 -11.56
N ALA A 342 -7.12 18.56 -11.26
CA ALA A 342 -7.80 19.46 -10.33
C ALA A 342 -7.47 19.19 -8.85
N LYS A 343 -7.04 17.96 -8.52
CA LYS A 343 -6.76 17.53 -7.14
C LYS A 343 -5.26 17.44 -6.82
N GLY A 344 -4.36 17.66 -7.77
CA GLY A 344 -2.90 17.64 -7.60
C GLY A 344 -2.27 18.85 -8.30
N PRO A 345 -0.93 18.93 -8.45
CA PRO A 345 -0.30 20.07 -9.11
C PRO A 345 -0.80 20.24 -10.55
N PRO A 346 -1.55 21.30 -10.87
CA PRO A 346 -2.29 21.42 -12.14
C PRO A 346 -1.36 21.61 -13.35
N ASP A 347 -0.10 21.95 -13.10
CA ASP A 347 0.96 22.23 -14.04
C ASP A 347 2.01 21.09 -14.12
N LYS A 348 1.75 19.92 -13.54
CA LYS A 348 2.69 18.79 -13.56
C LYS A 348 2.09 17.51 -14.12
N VAL A 349 2.94 16.77 -14.84
CA VAL A 349 2.71 15.39 -15.27
C VAL A 349 3.76 14.50 -14.63
N PHE A 350 3.31 13.41 -14.02
CA PHE A 350 4.13 12.43 -13.33
C PHE A 350 4.23 11.19 -14.21
N ILE A 351 5.45 10.70 -14.43
CA ILE A 351 5.73 9.59 -15.33
C ILE A 351 6.50 8.54 -14.54
N ILE A 352 5.92 7.35 -14.40
CA ILE A 352 6.50 6.22 -13.65
C ILE A 352 6.78 5.07 -14.62
N GLY A 353 7.97 4.48 -14.51
CA GLY A 353 8.32 3.26 -15.24
C GLY A 353 9.81 3.16 -15.57
N PRO A 354 10.20 2.20 -16.43
CA PRO A 354 11.59 2.02 -16.83
C PRO A 354 12.17 3.28 -17.49
N VAL A 355 13.44 3.60 -17.22
CA VAL A 355 14.09 4.84 -17.67
C VAL A 355 13.88 5.13 -19.16
N LYS A 356 14.04 4.14 -20.04
CA LYS A 356 13.85 4.31 -21.50
C LYS A 356 12.42 4.71 -21.86
N GLN A 357 11.43 4.09 -21.21
CA GLN A 357 10.01 4.37 -21.44
C GLN A 357 9.64 5.76 -20.93
N VAL A 358 10.17 6.14 -19.76
CA VAL A 358 9.98 7.47 -19.17
C VAL A 358 10.55 8.56 -20.08
N ARG A 359 11.78 8.41 -20.58
CA ARG A 359 12.38 9.38 -21.52
C ARG A 359 11.62 9.47 -22.83
N LYS A 360 11.10 8.35 -23.34
CA LYS A 360 10.22 8.34 -24.52
C LYS A 360 8.94 9.13 -24.26
N ALA A 361 8.29 8.91 -23.11
CA ALA A 361 7.09 9.64 -22.71
C ALA A 361 7.36 11.15 -22.59
N GLU A 362 8.43 11.55 -21.92
CA GLU A 362 8.84 12.96 -21.81
C GLU A 362 9.01 13.63 -23.18
N ALA A 363 9.68 12.98 -24.11
CA ALA A 363 9.91 13.51 -25.45
C ALA A 363 8.59 13.70 -26.21
N LEU A 364 7.68 12.72 -26.15
CA LEU A 364 6.36 12.81 -26.77
C LEU A 364 5.51 13.94 -26.18
N LEU A 365 5.48 14.04 -24.86
CA LEU A 365 4.72 15.08 -24.15
C LEU A 365 5.29 16.48 -24.43
N ARG A 366 6.61 16.65 -24.43
CA ARG A 366 7.27 17.91 -24.80
C ARG A 366 6.92 18.32 -26.23
N GLY A 367 6.92 17.37 -27.17
CA GLY A 367 6.52 17.61 -28.55
C GLY A 367 5.09 18.16 -28.68
N GLN A 368 4.16 17.71 -27.85
CA GLN A 368 2.76 18.18 -27.84
C GLN A 368 2.60 19.61 -27.29
N MET A 369 3.56 20.10 -26.52
CA MET A 369 3.51 21.44 -25.91
C MET A 369 4.11 22.53 -26.81
N LEU A 370 4.85 22.16 -27.86
CA LEU A 370 5.42 23.10 -28.83
C LEU A 370 4.30 23.86 -29.57
N ASP A 371 4.55 25.13 -29.86
CA ASP A 371 3.73 25.92 -30.79
C ASP A 371 4.25 25.67 -32.20
N PHE A 372 3.35 25.25 -33.09
CA PHE A 372 3.60 25.08 -34.51
C PHE A 372 2.83 26.15 -35.29
#